data_AF-A0A7Y2DJ12-F1
#
_entry.id   AF-A0A7Y2DJ12-F1
#
_cell.length_a   1.000
_cell.length_b   1.000
_cell.length_c   1.000
_cell.angle_alpha   90.00
_cell.angle_beta   90.00
_cell.angle_gamma   90.00
#
_symmetry.space_group_name_H-M   'P 1'
#
loop_
_entity.id
_entity.type
_entity.pdbx_description
1 polymer ?
#
loop_
_entity_poly.entity_id
_entity_poly.type
_entity_poly.pdbx_seq_one_letter_code
_entity_poly.pdbx_strand_id
1 'polypeptide(L)'
;VAAWMYNYSLGIQRDPEHPGFKQFVLEPTPDPDKKMTWAKGYYDSMYGRIESEWRWESEGWTYNAIVPANTKATLRINTSTVKNITSGGVKLKKAKGVKVLESEGAEVVLELVSGRYNFIISE
;
A
#
# COMPACT_ATOMS: atom_id res chain seq x y z
N VAL A 1 4.30 20.06 10.59
CA VAL A 1 4.53 20.05 9.12
C VAL A 1 5.06 18.70 8.60
N ALA A 2 6.00 18.02 9.28
CA ALA A 2 6.49 16.69 8.85
C ALA A 2 5.42 15.57 8.83
N ALA A 3 4.49 15.54 9.79
CA ALA A 3 3.44 14.52 9.87
C ALA A 3 2.47 14.52 8.67
N TRP A 4 2.34 15.64 7.95
CA TRP A 4 1.43 15.74 6.81
C TRP A 4 1.98 15.02 5.58
N MET A 5 3.28 15.12 5.28
CA MET A 5 3.91 14.35 4.19
C MET A 5 3.91 12.84 4.44
N TYR A 6 4.18 12.41 5.67
CA TYR A 6 4.17 10.99 6.03
C TYR A 6 2.77 10.36 5.95
N ASN A 7 1.73 11.10 6.38
CA ASN A 7 0.37 10.56 6.43
C ASN A 7 -0.36 10.67 5.08
N TYR A 8 -0.25 11.79 4.37
CA TYR A 8 -1.10 12.06 3.20
C TYR A 8 -0.52 11.60 1.87
N SER A 9 0.81 11.45 1.75
CA SER A 9 1.39 10.98 0.49
C SER A 9 1.76 9.50 0.54
N LEU A 10 2.34 9.03 1.65
CA LEU A 10 2.82 7.66 1.79
C LEU A 10 1.78 6.71 2.40
N GLY A 11 0.71 7.26 3.00
CA GLY A 11 -0.40 6.47 3.51
C GLY A 11 -0.07 5.56 4.69
N ILE A 12 1.09 5.72 5.35
CA ILE A 12 1.49 4.89 6.48
C ILE A 12 0.75 5.38 7.72
N GLN A 13 -0.34 4.72 8.07
CA GLN A 13 -1.18 5.10 9.19
C GLN A 13 -1.09 4.06 10.32
N ARG A 14 -1.17 4.55 11.55
CA ARG A 14 -1.25 3.70 12.74
C ARG A 14 -2.66 3.13 12.85
N ASP A 15 -2.75 1.86 13.20
CA ASP A 15 -4.00 1.28 13.68
C ASP A 15 -4.18 1.64 15.18
N PRO A 16 -5.23 2.39 15.56
CA PRO A 16 -5.51 2.74 16.95
C PRO A 16 -5.74 1.51 17.85
N GLU A 17 -6.25 0.41 17.29
CA GLU A 17 -6.54 -0.83 18.02
C GLU A 17 -5.25 -1.64 18.28
N HIS A 18 -4.18 -1.40 17.50
CA HIS A 18 -2.93 -2.15 17.55
C HIS A 18 -1.71 -1.23 17.70
N PRO A 19 -1.37 -0.82 18.95
CA PRO A 19 -0.26 0.09 19.18
C PRO A 19 1.08 -0.50 18.73
N GLY A 20 2.00 0.39 18.33
CA GLY A 20 3.37 0.03 17.96
C GLY A 20 3.58 -0.48 16.54
N PHE A 21 2.59 -0.34 15.64
CA PHE A 21 2.62 -0.86 14.25
C PHE A 21 2.66 -2.39 14.18
N LYS A 22 2.09 -3.08 15.17
CA LYS A 22 1.87 -4.53 15.07
C LYS A 22 0.88 -4.86 13.95
N GLN A 23 -0.12 -3.99 13.79
CA GLN A 23 -0.94 -3.84 12.60
C GLN A 23 -0.93 -2.37 12.19
N PHE A 24 -0.95 -2.10 10.89
CA PHE A 24 -0.94 -0.74 10.36
C PHE A 24 -1.65 -0.66 9.02
N VAL A 25 -2.01 0.54 8.61
CA VAL A 25 -2.72 0.78 7.34
C VAL A 25 -1.74 1.42 6.36
N LEU A 26 -1.83 0.99 5.10
CA LEU A 26 -1.16 1.55 3.95
C LEU A 26 -2.23 2.07 2.99
N GLU A 27 -2.34 3.39 2.87
CA GLU A 27 -3.34 4.06 2.03
C GLU A 27 -2.63 5.04 1.07
N PRO A 28 -1.89 4.53 0.06
CA PRO A 28 -1.23 5.40 -0.91
C PRO A 28 -2.25 6.29 -1.63
N THR A 29 -2.00 7.59 -1.62
CA THR A 29 -2.82 8.57 -2.32
C THR A 29 -2.02 9.18 -3.48
N PRO A 30 -1.93 8.49 -4.64
CA PRO A 30 -1.29 9.05 -5.82
C PRO A 30 -2.05 10.31 -6.28
N ASP A 31 -1.31 11.33 -6.71
CA ASP A 31 -1.88 12.62 -7.11
C ASP A 31 -2.67 12.49 -8.43
N PRO A 32 -4.00 12.72 -8.44
CA PRO A 32 -4.83 12.57 -9.63
C PRO A 32 -4.50 13.59 -10.72
N ASP A 33 -3.97 14.76 -10.37
CA ASP A 33 -3.53 15.79 -11.33
C ASP A 33 -2.19 15.44 -11.99
N LYS A 34 -1.55 14.33 -11.58
CA LYS A 34 -0.23 13.86 -12.04
C LYS A 34 0.87 14.93 -11.93
N LYS A 35 0.70 15.94 -11.06
CA LYS A 35 1.75 16.95 -10.77
C LYS A 35 2.87 16.34 -9.96
N MET A 36 2.52 15.45 -9.02
CA MET A 36 3.46 14.58 -8.35
C MET A 36 3.45 13.19 -9.00
N THR A 37 4.53 12.85 -9.70
CA THR A 37 4.63 11.57 -10.44
C THR A 37 5.09 10.41 -9.56
N TRP A 38 5.68 10.67 -8.41
CA TRP A 38 6.10 9.62 -7.47
C TRP A 38 6.21 10.17 -6.06
N ALA A 39 6.06 9.29 -5.08
CA ALA A 39 6.42 9.55 -3.69
C ALA A 39 7.00 8.30 -3.06
N LYS A 40 8.03 8.48 -2.24
CA LYS A 40 8.70 7.41 -1.50
C LYS A 40 8.97 7.87 -0.08
N GLY A 41 8.77 6.95 0.86
CA GLY A 41 9.34 7.11 2.17
C GLY A 41 9.20 5.85 3.01
N TYR A 42 9.66 6.00 4.23
CA TYR A 42 9.75 4.89 5.16
C TYR A 42 9.47 5.37 6.57
N TYR A 43 9.09 4.42 7.41
CA TYR A 43 8.93 4.60 8.84
C TYR A 43 9.66 3.49 9.56
N ASP A 44 10.62 3.85 10.41
CA ASP A 44 11.31 2.89 11.25
C ASP A 44 10.48 2.63 12.51
N SER A 45 9.81 1.46 12.53
CA SER A 45 9.03 1.00 13.68
C SER A 45 9.90 0.14 14.61
N MET A 46 9.38 -0.18 15.79
CA MET A 46 10.00 -1.15 16.71
C MET A 46 10.16 -2.56 16.12
N TYR A 47 9.37 -2.90 15.10
CA TYR A 47 9.43 -4.20 14.41
C TYR A 47 10.34 -4.19 13.18
N GLY A 48 10.89 -3.03 12.82
CA GLY A 48 11.70 -2.81 11.63
C GLY A 48 11.10 -1.77 10.70
N ARG A 49 11.72 -1.62 9.54
CA ARG A 49 11.36 -0.60 8.55
C ARG A 49 10.10 -0.97 7.79
N ILE A 50 9.15 -0.05 7.79
CA ILE A 50 7.99 -0.02 6.90
C ILE A 50 8.36 0.90 5.73
N GLU A 51 8.18 0.44 4.50
CA GLU A 51 8.39 1.29 3.32
C GLU A 51 7.10 1.39 2.52
N SER A 52 6.87 2.57 1.94
CA SER A 52 5.74 2.87 1.07
C SER A 52 6.25 3.75 -0.07
N GLU A 53 6.03 3.32 -1.30
CA GLU A 53 6.46 4.03 -2.49
C GLU A 53 5.45 3.84 -3.59
N TRP A 54 4.95 4.92 -4.17
CA TRP A 54 4.14 4.87 -5.39
C TRP A 54 4.76 5.70 -6.49
N ARG A 55 4.50 5.30 -7.74
CA ARG A 55 4.94 6.00 -8.93
C ARG A 55 3.92 5.85 -10.05
N TRP A 56 3.53 6.97 -10.66
CA TRP A 56 2.80 6.99 -11.92
C TRP A 56 3.67 6.48 -13.06
N GLU A 57 3.11 5.55 -13.81
CA GLU A 57 3.66 4.98 -15.04
C GLU A 57 2.75 5.36 -16.23
N SER A 58 3.12 4.96 -17.44
CA SER A 58 2.36 5.28 -18.65
C SER A 58 0.94 4.68 -18.69
N GLU A 59 0.73 3.53 -18.07
CA GLU A 59 -0.54 2.76 -18.12
C GLU A 59 -1.21 2.64 -16.74
N GLY A 60 -0.87 3.51 -15.79
CA GLY A 60 -1.38 3.49 -14.42
C GLY A 60 -0.31 3.85 -13.42
N TRP A 61 -0.19 3.12 -12.32
CA TRP A 61 0.83 3.38 -11.31
C TRP A 61 1.29 2.12 -10.60
N THR A 62 2.50 2.17 -10.04
CA THR A 62 3.10 1.09 -9.27
C THR A 62 3.13 1.45 -7.79
N TYR A 63 3.00 0.45 -6.94
CA TYR A 63 3.09 0.59 -5.49
C TYR A 63 4.02 -0.46 -4.88
N ASN A 64 5.09 -0.01 -4.22
CA ASN A 64 6.03 -0.83 -3.49
C ASN A 64 5.83 -0.66 -1.99
N ALA A 65 5.72 -1.79 -1.29
CA ALA A 65 5.56 -1.81 0.16
C ALA A 65 6.47 -2.83 0.82
N ILE A 66 7.00 -2.49 2.00
CA ILE A 66 7.70 -3.42 2.88
C ILE A 66 6.94 -3.52 4.20
N VAL A 67 6.52 -4.73 4.52
CA VAL A 67 5.88 -5.09 5.80
C VAL A 67 6.90 -5.84 6.65
N PRO A 68 7.35 -5.30 7.79
CA PRO A 68 8.37 -5.92 8.62
C PRO A 68 7.91 -7.25 9.24
N ALA A 69 8.85 -8.05 9.70
CA ALA A 69 8.58 -9.34 10.32
C ALA A 69 7.64 -9.22 11.53
N ASN A 70 6.78 -10.22 11.73
CA ASN A 70 5.79 -10.26 12.83
C ASN A 70 4.76 -9.12 12.85
N THR A 71 4.62 -8.40 11.73
CA THR A 71 3.58 -7.38 11.54
C THR A 71 2.65 -7.73 10.39
N LYS A 72 1.53 -7.01 10.32
CA LYS A 72 0.59 -7.06 9.20
C LYS A 72 0.25 -5.64 8.75
N ALA A 73 -0.07 -5.51 7.47
CA ALA A 73 -0.56 -4.26 6.91
C ALA A 73 -1.92 -4.44 6.23
N THR A 74 -2.80 -3.46 6.38
CA THR A 74 -4.02 -3.35 5.58
C THR A 74 -3.76 -2.34 4.48
N LEU A 75 -3.66 -2.81 3.24
CA LEU A 75 -3.46 -1.98 2.06
C LEU A 75 -4.83 -1.61 1.45
N ARG A 76 -5.05 -0.32 1.28
CA ARG A 76 -6.24 0.28 0.67
C ARG A 76 -5.85 0.94 -0.64
N ILE A 77 -6.49 0.53 -1.73
CA ILE A 77 -6.24 1.05 -3.06
C ILE A 77 -7.56 1.56 -3.64
N ASN A 78 -7.62 2.85 -3.93
CA ASN A 78 -8.73 3.43 -4.68
C ASN A 78 -8.61 3.03 -6.16
N THR A 79 -9.36 2.00 -6.55
CA THR A 79 -9.47 1.57 -7.95
C THR A 79 -10.84 0.97 -8.19
N SER A 80 -11.35 1.15 -9.39
CA SER A 80 -12.68 0.69 -9.78
C SER A 80 -12.81 -0.84 -9.82
N THR A 81 -11.72 -1.61 -9.88
CA THR A 81 -11.77 -3.07 -10.01
C THR A 81 -10.47 -3.79 -9.61
N VAL A 82 -10.59 -4.85 -8.79
CA VAL A 82 -9.48 -5.75 -8.40
C VAL A 82 -8.69 -6.35 -9.58
N LYS A 83 -9.32 -6.51 -10.75
CA LYS A 83 -8.68 -7.09 -11.95
C LYS A 83 -7.54 -6.22 -12.48
N ASN A 84 -7.57 -4.93 -12.17
CA ASN A 84 -6.56 -3.96 -12.58
C ASN A 84 -5.32 -3.99 -11.66
N ILE A 85 -5.39 -4.74 -10.55
CA ILE A 85 -4.26 -4.88 -9.62
C ILE A 85 -3.59 -6.23 -9.84
N THR A 86 -2.29 -6.18 -10.09
CA THR A 86 -1.40 -7.35 -10.04
C THR A 86 -0.33 -7.16 -8.98
N SER A 87 0.17 -8.25 -8.40
CA SER A 87 1.29 -8.24 -7.46
C SER A 87 2.41 -9.10 -8.02
N GLY A 88 3.58 -8.53 -8.30
CA GLY A 88 4.72 -9.24 -8.88
C GLY A 88 4.38 -9.95 -10.20
N GLY A 89 3.50 -9.36 -11.02
CA GLY A 89 3.04 -9.93 -12.29
C GLY A 89 1.97 -11.03 -12.19
N VAL A 90 1.53 -11.41 -10.98
CA VAL A 90 0.42 -12.35 -10.78
C VAL A 90 -0.84 -11.65 -10.26
N LYS A 91 -2.00 -12.22 -10.56
CA LYS A 91 -3.28 -11.75 -10.00
C LYS A 91 -3.27 -11.86 -8.47
N LEU A 92 -3.88 -10.91 -7.77
CA LEU A 92 -3.95 -10.85 -6.31
C LEU A 92 -4.37 -12.18 -5.65
N LYS A 93 -5.33 -12.91 -6.24
CA LYS A 93 -5.81 -14.22 -5.73
C LYS A 93 -4.73 -15.31 -5.66
N LYS A 94 -3.62 -15.14 -6.38
CA LYS A 94 -2.48 -16.07 -6.39
C LYS A 94 -1.24 -15.50 -5.71
N ALA A 95 -1.28 -14.26 -5.26
CA ALA A 95 -0.14 -13.60 -4.63
C ALA A 95 0.09 -14.16 -3.23
N LYS A 96 1.30 -14.63 -2.96
CA LYS A 96 1.67 -15.18 -1.66
C LYS A 96 1.65 -14.06 -0.61
N GLY A 97 1.02 -14.32 0.53
CA GLY A 97 0.98 -13.36 1.63
C GLY A 97 0.08 -12.15 1.36
N VAL A 98 -0.81 -12.22 0.36
CA VAL A 98 -1.86 -11.23 0.11
C VAL A 98 -3.20 -11.91 0.29
N LYS A 99 -4.08 -11.33 1.09
CA LYS A 99 -5.46 -11.77 1.25
C LYS A 99 -6.39 -10.63 0.88
N VAL A 100 -7.31 -10.86 -0.06
CA VAL A 100 -8.32 -9.87 -0.43
C VAL A 100 -9.40 -9.87 0.65
N LEU A 101 -9.59 -8.73 1.32
CA LEU A 101 -10.65 -8.54 2.32
C LEU A 101 -11.92 -7.99 1.67
N GLU A 102 -11.75 -7.01 0.77
CA GLU A 102 -12.86 -6.34 0.06
C GLU A 102 -12.44 -5.99 -1.36
N SER A 103 -13.35 -6.17 -2.31
CA SER A 103 -13.09 -5.90 -3.73
C SER A 103 -14.32 -5.43 -4.50
N GLU A 104 -15.42 -5.13 -3.80
CA GLU A 104 -16.70 -4.72 -4.39
C GLU A 104 -16.93 -3.26 -4.00
N GLY A 105 -16.66 -2.33 -4.92
CA GLY A 105 -16.78 -0.89 -4.65
C GLY A 105 -15.75 -0.05 -5.39
N ALA A 106 -15.56 1.19 -4.92
CA ALA A 106 -14.54 2.12 -5.44
C ALA A 106 -13.15 1.91 -4.80
N GLU A 107 -13.06 1.01 -3.82
CA GLU A 107 -11.86 0.72 -3.04
C GLU A 107 -11.63 -0.79 -2.98
N VAL A 108 -10.36 -1.19 -3.05
CA VAL A 108 -9.91 -2.56 -2.85
C VAL A 108 -9.10 -2.62 -1.56
N VAL A 109 -9.47 -3.53 -0.67
CA VAL A 109 -8.82 -3.70 0.63
C VAL A 109 -8.13 -5.06 0.69
N LEU A 110 -6.83 -5.03 0.99
CA LEU A 110 -5.95 -6.19 1.05
C LEU A 110 -5.30 -6.31 2.44
N GLU A 111 -5.26 -7.50 3.01
CA GLU A 111 -4.37 -7.82 4.13
C GLU A 111 -3.04 -8.35 3.59
N LEU A 112 -1.95 -7.75 4.04
CA LEU A 112 -0.57 -8.13 3.74
C LEU A 112 0.08 -8.68 5.01
N VAL A 113 0.73 -9.83 4.88
CA VAL A 113 1.63 -10.33 5.92
C VAL A 113 3.02 -9.72 5.78
N SER A 114 3.96 -10.10 6.65
CA SER A 114 5.35 -9.66 6.52
C SER A 114 5.95 -10.08 5.17
N GLY A 115 6.57 -9.14 4.46
CA GLY A 115 7.10 -9.38 3.14
C GLY A 115 7.41 -8.09 2.38
N ARG A 116 7.92 -8.27 1.16
CA ARG A 116 8.07 -7.19 0.19
C ARG A 116 7.05 -7.40 -0.92
N TYR A 117 6.38 -6.32 -1.28
CA TYR A 117 5.33 -6.33 -2.28
C TYR A 117 5.59 -5.28 -3.34
N ASN A 118 5.31 -5.66 -4.58
CA ASN A 118 5.25 -4.77 -5.72
C ASN A 118 3.87 -4.97 -6.35
N PHE A 119 3.06 -3.92 -6.37
CA PHE A 119 1.76 -3.89 -7.01
C PHE A 119 1.82 -3.02 -8.26
N ILE A 120 1.14 -3.46 -9.30
CA ILE A 120 0.92 -2.69 -10.53
C ILE A 120 -0.57 -2.50 -10.64
N ILE A 121 -1.00 -1.24 -10.69
CA ILE A 121 -2.39 -0.82 -10.79
C ILE A 121 -2.55 -0.17 -12.17
N SER A 122 -3.27 -0.85 -13.07
CA SER A 122 -3.59 -0.30 -14.39
C SER A 122 -4.82 0.61 -14.33
N GLU A 123 -4.79 1.75 -15.02
CA GLU A 123 -6.00 2.57 -15.26
C GLU A 123 -6.86 1.99 -16.37
#